data_AF-A0A0G0TBZ0-F1
#
_entry.id   AF-A0A0G0TBZ0-F1
#
_cell.length_a   1.000
_cell.length_b   1.000
_cell.length_c   1.000
_cell.angle_alpha   90.00
_cell.angle_beta   90.00
_cell.angle_gamma   90.00
#
_symmetry.space_group_name_H-M   'P 1'
#
loop_
_entity.id
_entity.type
_entity.pdbx_description
1 polymer ?
#
loop_
_entity_poly.entity_id
_entity_poly.type
_entity_poly.pdbx_seq_one_letter_code
_entity_poly.pdbx_strand_id
1 'polypeptide(L)'
;MKIVKKLLKFFRNSAIVLVIFGVVFSNIPFYMLSGAIEGYIKTGNIVDRAWRLSQDDNVVDKFTSLRNLKEGWKIEEARAATAPVWIANGTFAAGAAAITPALPSGIQTDDILLLFVETGAQAVSITNQGGGTWTEVTNSPQTAGVAGTAGTRLTAFWSRYNGTQGNPSLGDSGDHQFARISAYSGVITTGDPWDVTAGGVEAVADNSGSIPGAITTVDNTLVVTAIATALPDGNSTTVFSGWANANLSSLTEQSDNAKNTNNGGALGVASGEKVTAGNYGATAVTVSTNTYKAMMSIALKPAPPPA
;
A
#
# COMPACT_ATOMS: atom_id res chain seq x y z
N MET A 1 -58.62 -9.34 -59.64
CA MET A 1 -57.16 -9.64 -59.51
C MET A 1 -56.33 -9.36 -60.77
N LYS A 2 -56.80 -9.64 -62.02
CA LYS A 2 -56.08 -9.26 -63.26
C LYS A 2 -56.07 -7.75 -63.59
N ILE A 3 -57.10 -7.01 -63.14
CA ILE A 3 -57.23 -5.56 -63.36
C ILE A 3 -56.23 -4.76 -62.48
N VAL A 4 -56.02 -5.18 -61.23
CA VAL A 4 -55.08 -4.53 -60.30
C VAL A 4 -53.63 -4.64 -60.77
N LYS A 5 -53.21 -5.79 -61.34
CA LYS A 5 -51.87 -5.94 -61.93
C LYS A 5 -51.67 -5.09 -63.19
N LYS A 6 -52.73 -4.85 -63.98
CA LYS A 6 -52.69 -3.91 -65.13
C LYS A 6 -52.61 -2.46 -64.66
N LEU A 7 -53.36 -2.08 -63.61
CA LEU A 7 -53.27 -0.76 -62.98
C LEU A 7 -51.88 -0.49 -62.40
N LEU A 8 -51.30 -1.46 -61.66
CA LEU A 8 -49.98 -1.31 -61.05
C LEU A 8 -48.86 -1.15 -62.11
N LYS A 9 -48.98 -1.86 -63.24
CA LYS A 9 -48.04 -1.75 -64.37
C LYS A 9 -48.20 -0.41 -65.10
N PHE A 10 -49.41 0.14 -65.15
CA PHE A 10 -49.67 1.49 -65.65
C PHE A 10 -49.04 2.55 -64.75
N PHE A 11 -49.23 2.49 -63.43
CA PHE A 11 -48.60 3.43 -62.48
C PHE A 11 -47.07 3.35 -62.44
N ARG A 12 -46.49 2.14 -62.56
CA ARG A 12 -45.02 1.97 -62.58
C ARG A 12 -44.38 2.57 -63.84
N ASN A 13 -45.09 2.54 -64.97
CA ASN A 13 -44.65 3.18 -66.19
C ASN A 13 -44.94 4.69 -66.19
N SER A 14 -46.00 5.15 -65.53
CA SER A 14 -46.31 6.58 -65.37
C SER A 14 -45.30 7.32 -64.49
N ALA A 15 -44.75 6.68 -63.45
CA ALA A 15 -43.68 7.28 -62.63
C ALA A 15 -42.38 7.50 -63.44
N ILE A 16 -42.06 6.57 -64.34
CA ILE A 16 -40.89 6.69 -65.25
C ILE A 16 -41.15 7.77 -66.32
N VAL A 17 -42.37 7.87 -66.83
CA VAL A 17 -42.76 8.95 -67.77
C VAL A 17 -42.75 10.32 -67.09
N LEU A 18 -43.14 10.43 -65.81
CA LEU A 18 -43.05 11.67 -65.02
C LEU A 18 -41.59 12.08 -64.72
N VAL A 19 -40.70 11.11 -64.49
CA VAL A 19 -39.25 11.37 -64.36
C VAL A 19 -38.65 11.84 -65.68
N ILE A 20 -39.08 11.27 -66.82
CA ILE A 20 -38.61 11.68 -68.14
C ILE A 20 -39.19 13.05 -68.53
N PHE A 21 -40.46 13.33 -68.26
CA PHE A 21 -41.08 14.65 -68.54
C PHE A 21 -40.59 15.77 -67.60
N GLY A 22 -40.27 15.45 -66.34
CA GLY A 22 -39.68 16.40 -65.39
C GLY A 22 -38.30 16.91 -65.81
N VAL A 23 -37.55 16.11 -66.59
CA VAL A 23 -36.22 16.47 -67.12
C VAL A 23 -36.31 17.42 -68.34
N VAL A 24 -37.47 17.51 -69.01
CA VAL A 24 -37.58 18.29 -70.27
C VAL A 24 -38.25 19.66 -70.07
N PHE A 25 -38.97 19.92 -68.98
CA PHE A 25 -39.78 21.15 -68.86
C PHE A 25 -39.81 21.91 -67.51
N SER A 26 -38.86 21.75 -66.59
CA SER A 26 -38.86 22.66 -65.42
C SER A 26 -37.49 22.99 -64.82
N ASN A 27 -37.28 24.28 -64.59
CA ASN A 27 -36.25 24.90 -63.74
C ASN A 27 -36.42 24.51 -62.25
N ILE A 28 -36.63 23.23 -61.94
CA ILE A 28 -36.44 22.76 -60.57
C ILE A 28 -34.93 22.59 -60.41
N PRO A 29 -34.26 23.37 -59.53
CA PRO A 29 -32.82 23.31 -59.42
C PRO A 29 -32.42 21.88 -59.02
N PHE A 30 -31.49 21.30 -59.78
CA PHE A 30 -30.85 20.01 -59.51
C PHE A 30 -30.47 19.83 -58.02
N TYR A 31 -30.19 20.94 -57.32
CA TYR A 31 -29.94 21.02 -55.89
C TYR A 31 -31.09 20.54 -54.99
N MET A 32 -32.35 20.81 -55.31
CA MET A 32 -33.51 20.36 -54.51
C MET A 32 -33.70 18.84 -54.60
N LEU A 33 -33.47 18.27 -55.77
CA LEU A 33 -33.52 16.82 -55.97
C LEU A 33 -32.32 16.13 -55.30
N SER A 34 -31.12 16.74 -55.36
CA SER A 34 -29.94 16.23 -54.65
C SER A 34 -30.11 16.25 -53.13
N GLY A 35 -30.70 17.31 -52.56
CA GLY A 35 -30.94 17.43 -51.12
C GLY A 35 -32.00 16.45 -50.61
N ALA A 36 -33.05 16.20 -51.41
CA ALA A 36 -34.04 15.16 -51.10
C ALA A 36 -33.43 13.75 -51.15
N ILE A 37 -32.53 13.48 -52.11
CA ILE A 37 -31.82 12.20 -52.23
C ILE A 37 -30.81 12.02 -51.09
N GLU A 38 -30.01 13.04 -50.74
CA GLU A 38 -29.09 13.00 -49.59
C GLU A 38 -29.84 12.87 -48.26
N GLY A 39 -30.99 13.55 -48.12
CA GLY A 39 -31.88 13.42 -46.97
C GLY A 39 -32.43 12.01 -46.84
N TYR A 40 -32.87 11.41 -47.95
CA TYR A 40 -33.37 10.03 -47.98
C TYR A 40 -32.25 9.02 -47.66
N ILE A 41 -31.03 9.21 -48.18
CA ILE A 41 -29.86 8.35 -47.88
C ILE A 41 -29.42 8.49 -46.42
N LYS A 42 -29.40 9.70 -45.85
CA LYS A 42 -29.08 9.92 -44.43
C LYS A 42 -30.13 9.31 -43.50
N THR A 43 -31.41 9.47 -43.82
CA THR A 43 -32.51 8.95 -42.99
C THR A 43 -32.64 7.44 -43.12
N GLY A 44 -32.45 6.88 -44.31
CA GLY A 44 -32.37 5.42 -44.52
C GLY A 44 -31.25 4.77 -43.70
N ASN A 45 -30.09 5.41 -43.62
CA ASN A 45 -28.99 4.94 -42.76
C ASN A 45 -29.32 5.02 -41.26
N ILE A 46 -30.15 5.97 -40.82
CA ILE A 46 -30.58 6.07 -39.42
C ILE A 46 -31.61 4.98 -39.11
N VAL A 47 -32.59 4.75 -39.99
CA VAL A 47 -33.60 3.70 -39.83
C VAL A 47 -32.94 2.33 -39.86
N ASP A 48 -32.00 2.07 -40.78
CA ASP A 48 -31.26 0.81 -40.82
C ASP A 48 -30.35 0.60 -39.60
N ARG A 49 -29.72 1.66 -39.09
CA ARG A 49 -28.93 1.58 -37.84
C ARG A 49 -29.81 1.36 -36.62
N ALA A 50 -30.93 2.06 -36.52
CA ALA A 50 -31.90 1.90 -35.43
C ALA A 50 -32.55 0.52 -35.47
N TRP A 51 -32.87 0.02 -36.68
CA TRP A 51 -33.37 -1.33 -36.91
C TRP A 51 -32.34 -2.38 -36.49
N ARG A 52 -31.07 -2.27 -36.93
CA ARG A 52 -29.99 -3.17 -36.51
C ARG A 52 -29.73 -3.13 -35.00
N LEU A 53 -29.83 -1.97 -34.37
CA LEU A 53 -29.72 -1.83 -32.91
C LEU A 53 -30.95 -2.43 -32.19
N SER A 54 -32.14 -2.36 -32.78
CA SER A 54 -33.35 -2.96 -32.22
C SER A 54 -33.42 -4.48 -32.38
N GLN A 55 -32.66 -5.05 -33.32
CA GLN A 55 -32.52 -6.49 -33.54
C GLN A 55 -31.40 -7.13 -32.72
N ASP A 56 -30.57 -6.32 -32.08
CA ASP A 56 -29.49 -6.79 -31.23
C ASP A 56 -30.07 -6.89 -29.81
N ASP A 57 -30.65 -8.06 -29.51
CA ASP A 57 -31.26 -8.38 -28.20
C ASP A 57 -30.29 -8.14 -27.01
N ASN A 58 -29.00 -7.99 -27.33
CA ASN A 58 -27.88 -7.80 -26.42
C ASN A 58 -27.46 -6.34 -26.23
N VAL A 59 -28.17 -5.33 -26.75
CA VAL A 59 -27.76 -3.92 -26.56
C VAL A 59 -27.75 -3.54 -25.07
N VAL A 60 -28.76 -3.99 -24.32
CA VAL A 60 -28.83 -3.78 -22.85
C VAL A 60 -27.69 -4.52 -22.15
N ASP A 61 -27.36 -5.73 -22.58
CA ASP A 61 -26.24 -6.52 -22.06
C ASP A 61 -24.88 -5.91 -22.39
N LYS A 62 -24.72 -5.28 -23.56
CA LYS A 62 -23.50 -4.55 -23.94
C LYS A 62 -23.30 -3.28 -23.11
N PHE A 63 -24.35 -2.51 -22.86
CA PHE A 63 -24.27 -1.34 -21.97
C PHE A 63 -24.03 -1.75 -20.52
N THR A 64 -24.61 -2.87 -20.08
CA THR A 64 -24.38 -3.44 -18.75
C THR A 64 -22.95 -3.95 -18.64
N SER A 65 -22.43 -4.62 -19.67
CA SER A 65 -21.04 -5.08 -19.77
C SER A 65 -20.04 -3.91 -19.73
N LEU A 66 -20.29 -2.81 -20.43
CA LEU A 66 -19.44 -1.62 -20.36
C LEU A 66 -19.46 -0.95 -18.98
N ARG A 67 -20.62 -0.93 -18.31
CA ARG A 67 -20.73 -0.46 -16.93
C ARG A 67 -19.96 -1.37 -15.98
N ASN A 68 -20.08 -2.69 -16.15
CA ASN A 68 -19.35 -3.69 -15.38
C ASN A 68 -17.84 -3.67 -15.66
N LEU A 69 -17.41 -3.36 -16.87
CA LEU A 69 -16.00 -3.16 -17.22
C LEU A 69 -15.43 -1.91 -16.55
N LYS A 70 -16.20 -0.82 -16.49
CA LYS A 70 -15.82 0.40 -15.76
C LYS A 70 -15.71 0.12 -14.26
N GLU A 71 -16.65 -0.63 -13.69
CA GLU A 71 -16.55 -1.04 -12.28
C GLU A 71 -15.40 -2.04 -12.06
N GLY A 72 -15.15 -2.97 -12.99
CA GLY A 72 -14.00 -3.88 -12.95
C GLY A 72 -12.66 -3.15 -13.04
N TRP A 73 -12.56 -2.11 -13.89
CA TRP A 73 -11.38 -1.27 -14.00
C TRP A 73 -11.11 -0.47 -12.72
N LYS A 74 -12.15 0.09 -12.09
CA LYS A 74 -12.03 0.73 -10.78
C LYS A 74 -11.58 -0.24 -9.69
N ILE A 75 -12.01 -1.50 -9.75
CA ILE A 75 -11.56 -2.55 -8.83
C ILE A 75 -10.09 -2.87 -9.06
N GLU A 76 -9.63 -2.96 -10.30
CA GLU A 76 -8.20 -3.21 -10.60
C GLU A 76 -7.32 -1.99 -10.29
N GLU A 77 -7.79 -0.76 -10.52
CA GLU A 77 -7.12 0.46 -10.04
C GLU A 77 -7.06 0.48 -8.52
N ALA A 78 -8.13 0.10 -7.81
CA ALA A 78 -8.13 -0.06 -6.35
C ALA A 78 -7.18 -1.17 -5.85
N ARG A 79 -6.86 -2.17 -6.67
CA ARG A 79 -5.85 -3.21 -6.38
C ARG A 79 -4.43 -2.76 -6.68
N ALA A 80 -4.22 -1.65 -7.39
CA ALA A 80 -2.90 -1.09 -7.66
C ALA A 80 -2.34 -0.23 -6.51
N ALA A 81 -2.74 -0.50 -5.26
CA ALA A 81 -2.13 0.12 -4.08
C ALA A 81 -0.64 -0.25 -4.05
N THR A 82 0.25 0.76 -4.09
CA THR A 82 1.70 0.52 -4.08
C THR A 82 2.15 0.26 -2.65
N ALA A 83 3.05 -0.72 -2.46
CA ALA A 83 3.57 -1.04 -1.13
C ALA A 83 4.21 0.19 -0.47
N PRO A 84 4.06 0.35 0.85
CA PRO A 84 4.80 1.38 1.56
C PRO A 84 6.31 1.23 1.35
N VAL A 85 7.04 2.33 1.44
CA VAL A 85 8.49 2.38 1.26
C VAL A 85 9.17 2.96 2.48
N TRP A 86 10.34 2.43 2.82
CA TRP A 86 11.22 3.06 3.80
C TRP A 86 11.81 4.36 3.23
N ILE A 87 11.82 5.42 4.04
CA ILE A 87 12.34 6.74 3.67
C ILE A 87 13.75 6.95 4.22
N ALA A 88 13.87 6.91 5.54
CA ALA A 88 15.12 7.18 6.24
C ALA A 88 15.03 6.73 7.70
N ASN A 89 16.20 6.60 8.33
CA ASN A 89 16.32 6.49 9.77
C ASN A 89 16.81 7.81 10.37
N GLY A 90 16.33 8.09 11.58
CA GLY A 90 16.91 9.10 12.45
C GLY A 90 18.26 8.64 13.01
N THR A 91 19.01 9.59 13.58
CA THR A 91 20.23 9.29 14.32
C THR A 91 19.92 8.34 15.48
N PHE A 92 20.79 7.35 15.68
CA PHE A 92 20.66 6.43 16.81
C PHE A 92 20.93 7.16 18.12
N ALA A 93 19.97 7.12 19.04
CA ALA A 93 20.10 7.72 20.36
C ALA A 93 20.37 6.63 21.40
N ALA A 94 21.28 6.90 22.34
CA ALA A 94 21.69 5.95 23.36
C ALA A 94 22.11 6.67 24.63
N GLY A 95 21.74 6.13 25.79
CA GLY A 95 22.16 6.67 27.08
C GLY A 95 21.64 5.87 28.27
N ALA A 96 22.19 6.17 29.44
CA ALA A 96 21.75 5.61 30.72
C ALA A 96 20.68 6.46 31.45
N ALA A 97 20.24 7.54 30.80
CA ALA A 97 19.21 8.46 31.30
C ALA A 97 18.27 8.79 30.13
N ALA A 98 17.35 9.73 30.32
CA ALA A 98 16.46 10.23 29.27
C ALA A 98 17.20 10.52 27.94
N ILE A 99 16.64 10.05 26.81
CA ILE A 99 17.17 10.29 25.47
C ILE A 99 16.13 10.96 24.57
N THR A 100 16.59 11.66 23.54
CA THR A 100 15.75 12.34 22.54
C THR A 100 16.11 11.81 21.14
N PRO A 101 15.43 10.76 20.65
CA PRO A 101 15.69 10.20 19.33
C PRO A 101 15.32 11.21 18.23
N ALA A 102 16.22 11.39 17.26
CA ALA A 102 15.99 12.35 16.18
C ALA A 102 14.98 11.83 15.15
N LEU A 103 14.14 12.71 14.62
CA LEU A 103 13.30 12.41 13.47
C LEU A 103 14.18 12.13 12.22
N PRO A 104 13.76 11.20 11.33
CA PRO A 104 14.43 11.00 10.05
C PRO A 104 14.33 12.24 9.15
N SER A 105 15.35 12.46 8.31
CA SER A 105 15.30 13.50 7.27
C SER A 105 14.41 13.09 6.10
N GLY A 106 13.84 14.07 5.38
CA GLY A 106 13.08 13.81 4.16
C GLY A 106 11.65 13.34 4.36
N ILE A 107 11.17 13.31 5.61
CA ILE A 107 9.79 12.95 5.95
C ILE A 107 8.79 14.01 5.48
N GLN A 108 7.62 13.54 5.07
CA GLN A 108 6.49 14.34 4.61
C GLN A 108 5.26 14.09 5.47
N THR A 109 4.30 15.01 5.42
CA THR A 109 3.02 14.83 6.11
C THR A 109 2.41 13.48 5.74
N ASP A 110 1.81 12.82 6.73
CA ASP A 110 1.21 11.49 6.68
C ASP A 110 2.18 10.30 6.64
N ASP A 111 3.50 10.52 6.54
CA ASP A 111 4.48 9.47 6.75
C ASP A 111 4.33 8.85 8.14
N ILE A 112 4.53 7.54 8.21
CA ILE A 112 4.50 6.77 9.45
C ILE A 112 5.88 6.70 10.04
N LEU A 113 5.98 7.11 11.29
CA LEU A 113 7.19 6.99 12.09
C LEU A 113 7.04 5.80 13.05
N LEU A 114 8.01 4.90 13.02
CA LEU A 114 8.14 3.83 14.00
C LEU A 114 9.39 4.09 14.85
N LEU A 115 9.19 4.27 16.15
CA LEU A 115 10.22 4.43 17.17
C LEU A 115 10.41 3.10 17.88
N PHE A 116 11.53 2.45 17.63
CA PHE A 116 11.92 1.24 18.35
C PHE A 116 12.87 1.60 19.48
N VAL A 117 12.60 1.06 20.66
CA VAL A 117 13.38 1.30 21.88
C VAL A 117 13.79 -0.04 22.46
N GLU A 118 15.10 -0.22 22.65
CA GLU A 118 15.69 -1.29 23.43
C GLU A 118 16.06 -0.79 24.82
N THR A 119 15.81 -1.62 25.83
CA THR A 119 16.18 -1.38 27.24
C THR A 119 16.53 -2.71 27.90
N GLY A 120 17.23 -2.68 29.03
CA GLY A 120 17.64 -3.86 29.81
C GLY A 120 16.50 -4.62 30.52
N ALA A 121 15.35 -4.82 29.88
CA ALA A 121 14.09 -5.35 30.42
C ALA A 121 13.32 -4.41 31.38
N GLN A 122 13.67 -3.13 31.46
CA GLN A 122 12.92 -2.13 32.23
C GLN A 122 11.91 -1.38 31.35
N ALA A 123 10.90 -0.76 31.98
CA ALA A 123 9.90 0.01 31.24
C ALA A 123 10.40 1.37 30.78
N VAL A 124 9.94 1.80 29.60
CA VAL A 124 10.21 3.11 29.04
C VAL A 124 8.91 3.75 28.57
N SER A 125 8.83 5.07 28.67
CA SER A 125 7.67 5.85 28.22
C SER A 125 8.13 7.12 27.52
N ILE A 126 7.29 7.65 26.64
CA ILE A 126 7.48 8.96 26.02
C ILE A 126 7.05 10.03 27.02
N THR A 127 8.00 10.87 27.43
CA THR A 127 7.78 11.96 28.40
C THR A 127 7.49 13.29 27.72
N ASN A 128 7.93 13.46 26.48
CA ASN A 128 7.59 14.60 25.63
C ASN A 128 7.29 14.12 24.22
N GLN A 129 6.10 14.45 23.73
CA GLN A 129 5.59 14.03 22.42
C GLN A 129 6.22 14.77 21.24
N GLY A 130 6.97 15.86 21.48
CA GLY A 130 7.56 16.68 20.41
C GLY A 130 6.53 17.34 19.50
N GLY A 131 5.28 17.52 19.96
CA GLY A 131 4.18 18.03 19.13
C GLY A 131 3.54 16.98 18.22
N GLY A 132 3.97 15.72 18.28
CA GLY A 132 3.31 14.58 17.65
C GLY A 132 2.29 13.90 18.56
N THR A 133 1.78 12.76 18.10
CA THR A 133 0.95 11.85 18.90
C THR A 133 1.59 10.48 18.86
N TRP A 134 2.52 10.21 19.77
CA TRP A 134 3.14 8.89 19.84
C TRP A 134 2.31 7.97 20.72
N THR A 135 2.05 6.77 20.21
CA THR A 135 1.32 5.71 20.91
C THR A 135 2.03 4.39 20.74
N GLU A 136 1.89 3.48 21.71
CA GLU A 136 2.52 2.16 21.63
C GLU A 136 1.82 1.30 20.56
N VAL A 137 2.63 0.55 19.80
CA VAL A 137 2.14 -0.34 18.74
C VAL A 137 1.50 -1.59 19.36
N THR A 138 0.41 -2.10 18.76
CA THR A 138 -0.20 -3.36 19.19
C THR A 138 0.83 -4.50 19.22
N ASN A 139 0.79 -5.36 20.24
CA ASN A 139 1.80 -6.40 20.53
C ASN A 139 3.19 -5.88 20.96
N SER A 140 3.36 -4.58 21.23
CA SER A 140 4.44 -4.07 22.07
C SER A 140 3.97 -3.99 23.53
N PRO A 141 4.86 -4.18 24.53
CA PRO A 141 6.28 -4.50 24.41
C PRO A 141 6.54 -6.01 24.33
N GLN A 142 7.77 -6.38 23.96
CA GLN A 142 8.31 -7.73 24.07
C GLN A 142 9.50 -7.72 25.01
N THR A 143 9.57 -8.65 25.96
CA THR A 143 10.61 -8.66 26.99
C THR A 143 11.16 -10.07 27.19
N ALA A 144 12.48 -10.22 27.13
CA ALA A 144 13.19 -11.46 27.40
C ALA A 144 14.29 -11.25 28.45
N GLY A 145 14.61 -12.30 29.19
CA GLY A 145 15.62 -12.24 30.25
C GLY A 145 15.16 -11.50 31.51
N VAL A 146 16.11 -11.09 32.36
CA VAL A 146 15.85 -10.52 33.69
C VAL A 146 16.53 -9.16 33.82
N ALA A 147 15.75 -8.16 34.27
CA ALA A 147 16.24 -6.80 34.46
C ALA A 147 17.45 -6.71 35.41
N GLY A 148 18.40 -5.82 35.09
CA GLY A 148 19.65 -5.65 35.86
C GLY A 148 20.66 -6.78 35.69
N THR A 149 20.37 -7.77 34.84
CA THR A 149 21.30 -8.87 34.52
C THR A 149 21.47 -8.96 32.99
N ALA A 150 20.96 -10.00 32.37
CA ALA A 150 20.90 -10.18 30.92
C ALA A 150 19.43 -10.06 30.50
N GLY A 151 18.92 -8.83 30.42
CA GLY A 151 17.55 -8.54 30.02
C GLY A 151 17.51 -7.69 28.75
N THR A 152 16.50 -7.88 27.92
CA THR A 152 16.18 -6.97 26.82
C THR A 152 14.67 -6.79 26.72
N ARG A 153 14.24 -5.57 26.44
CA ARG A 153 12.85 -5.24 26.09
C ARG A 153 12.84 -4.40 24.84
N LEU A 154 12.08 -4.85 23.85
CA LEU A 154 11.71 -4.10 22.66
C LEU A 154 10.36 -3.42 22.91
N THR A 155 10.36 -2.09 22.87
CA THR A 155 9.13 -1.28 22.89
C THR A 155 9.03 -0.52 21.57
N ALA A 156 7.92 -0.64 20.86
CA ALA A 156 7.67 0.10 19.64
C ALA A 156 6.56 1.13 19.85
N PHE A 157 6.87 2.38 19.55
CA PHE A 157 5.89 3.45 19.45
C PHE A 157 5.73 3.86 18.00
N TRP A 158 4.57 4.41 17.65
CA TRP A 158 4.34 5.00 16.34
C TRP A 158 3.71 6.38 16.45
N SER A 159 3.95 7.19 15.41
CA SER A 159 3.22 8.43 15.19
C SER A 159 3.08 8.69 13.70
N ARG A 160 2.04 9.42 13.31
CA ARG A 160 1.88 9.95 11.96
C ARG A 160 2.47 11.35 11.90
N TYR A 161 3.39 11.61 10.96
CA TYR A 161 4.00 12.91 10.82
C TYR A 161 2.97 13.95 10.41
N ASN A 162 2.80 14.98 11.24
CA ASN A 162 1.82 16.04 11.04
C ASN A 162 2.37 17.26 10.30
N GLY A 163 3.59 17.17 9.74
CA GLY A 163 4.26 18.28 9.05
C GLY A 163 5.07 19.22 9.96
N THR A 164 4.89 19.14 11.28
CA THR A 164 5.47 20.12 12.23
C THR A 164 6.06 19.50 13.49
N GLN A 165 5.83 18.21 13.75
CA GLN A 165 6.35 17.55 14.94
C GLN A 165 7.88 17.54 14.95
N GLY A 166 8.44 17.73 16.14
CA GLY A 166 9.84 17.58 16.46
C GLY A 166 10.15 16.24 17.14
N ASN A 167 11.36 16.14 17.67
CA ASN A 167 11.87 14.91 18.29
C ASN A 167 11.11 14.58 19.59
N PRO A 168 10.62 13.34 19.78
CA PRO A 168 10.10 12.91 21.08
C PRO A 168 11.23 12.74 22.09
N SER A 169 10.89 12.79 23.38
CA SER A 169 11.81 12.41 24.46
C SER A 169 11.31 11.19 25.21
N LEU A 170 12.21 10.26 25.50
CA LEU A 170 11.99 9.08 26.31
C LEU A 170 12.41 9.38 27.74
N GLY A 171 11.62 8.93 28.71
CA GLY A 171 11.97 8.95 30.13
C GLY A 171 13.18 8.07 30.43
N ASP A 172 13.69 8.16 31.64
CA ASP A 172 14.73 7.24 32.12
C ASP A 172 14.12 5.86 32.39
N SER A 173 14.66 4.81 31.75
CA SER A 173 14.27 3.42 31.96
C SER A 173 14.92 2.79 33.20
N GLY A 174 15.97 3.42 33.74
CA GLY A 174 16.68 3.03 34.96
C GLY A 174 18.01 2.29 34.75
N ASP A 175 18.30 1.80 33.55
CA ASP A 175 19.59 1.18 33.21
C ASP A 175 20.16 1.81 31.93
N HIS A 176 19.94 1.19 30.77
CA HIS A 176 20.25 1.75 29.47
C HIS A 176 18.98 1.85 28.62
N GLN A 177 19.04 2.74 27.65
CA GLN A 177 18.07 2.78 26.57
C GLN A 177 18.71 3.18 25.26
N PHE A 178 18.32 2.47 24.21
CA PHE A 178 18.74 2.72 22.85
C PHE A 178 17.54 2.85 21.96
N ALA A 179 17.53 3.84 21.07
CA ALA A 179 16.37 4.07 20.25
C ALA A 179 16.69 4.63 18.88
N ARG A 180 15.82 4.31 17.93
CA ARG A 180 15.86 4.84 16.58
C ARG A 180 14.45 4.97 16.02
N ILE A 181 14.24 6.07 15.30
CA ILE A 181 13.03 6.33 14.53
C ILE A 181 13.29 5.95 13.08
N SER A 182 12.38 5.19 12.48
CA SER A 182 12.36 4.87 11.04
C SER A 182 11.09 5.45 10.42
N ALA A 183 11.21 6.09 9.26
CA ALA A 183 10.08 6.67 8.54
C ALA A 183 9.67 5.83 7.33
N TYR A 184 8.37 5.76 7.08
CA TYR A 184 7.77 5.01 5.98
C TYR A 184 6.70 5.85 5.28
N SER A 185 6.74 5.88 3.95
CA SER A 185 5.75 6.59 3.11
C SER A 185 4.90 5.61 2.32
N GLY A 186 3.81 6.10 1.74
CA GLY A 186 2.84 5.27 1.01
C GLY A 186 1.98 4.40 1.93
N VAL A 187 1.90 4.72 3.22
CA VAL A 187 1.01 4.05 4.19
C VAL A 187 -0.35 4.72 4.20
N ILE A 188 -1.43 3.98 4.51
CA ILE A 188 -2.77 4.57 4.69
C ILE A 188 -2.73 5.82 5.60
N THR A 189 -3.42 6.89 5.19
CA THR A 189 -3.33 8.22 5.81
C THR A 189 -4.26 8.43 7.00
N THR A 190 -5.13 7.46 7.30
CA THR A 190 -6.09 7.52 8.41
C THR A 190 -6.15 6.20 9.16
N GLY A 191 -6.55 6.25 10.43
CA GLY A 191 -6.65 5.07 11.30
C GLY A 191 -5.31 4.41 11.58
N ASP A 192 -5.37 3.13 11.97
CA ASP A 192 -4.20 2.31 12.29
C ASP A 192 -3.39 2.01 11.02
N PRO A 193 -2.07 2.30 11.03
CA PRO A 193 -1.24 2.21 9.83
C PRO A 193 -0.82 0.79 9.47
N TRP A 194 -1.07 -0.19 10.34
CA TRP A 194 -0.74 -1.60 10.10
C TRP A 194 -1.98 -2.44 9.87
N ASP A 195 -1.78 -3.54 9.15
CA ASP A 195 -2.75 -4.59 8.90
C ASP A 195 -2.72 -5.61 10.03
N VAL A 196 -1.51 -6.05 10.38
CA VAL A 196 -1.28 -7.01 11.45
C VAL A 196 0.08 -6.73 12.10
N THR A 197 0.18 -7.06 13.38
CA THR A 197 1.45 -7.10 14.12
C THR A 197 1.60 -8.47 14.79
N ALA A 198 2.83 -8.89 15.03
CA ALA A 198 3.13 -10.06 15.83
C ALA A 198 4.34 -9.79 16.73
N GLY A 199 4.30 -10.29 17.96
CA GLY A 199 5.38 -10.16 18.94
C GLY A 199 5.86 -11.53 19.41
N GLY A 200 7.12 -11.62 19.81
CA GLY A 200 7.71 -12.86 20.31
C GLY A 200 9.02 -12.64 21.04
N VAL A 201 9.39 -13.65 21.83
CA VAL A 201 10.59 -13.63 22.67
C VAL A 201 11.34 -14.94 22.54
N GLU A 202 12.66 -14.86 22.62
CA GLU A 202 13.55 -16.02 22.77
C GLU A 202 14.27 -15.89 24.11
N ALA A 203 13.80 -16.69 25.08
CA ALA A 203 14.31 -16.73 26.45
C ALA A 203 15.49 -17.70 26.62
N VAL A 204 16.06 -18.20 25.52
CA VAL A 204 17.29 -19.00 25.49
C VAL A 204 18.29 -18.26 24.62
N ALA A 205 19.50 -18.09 25.14
CA ALA A 205 20.55 -17.35 24.46
C ALA A 205 21.19 -18.20 23.35
N ASP A 206 21.15 -17.70 22.13
CA ASP A 206 21.84 -18.24 20.95
C ASP A 206 22.10 -17.13 19.91
N ASN A 207 22.63 -17.49 18.76
CA ASN A 207 23.05 -16.59 17.68
C ASN A 207 22.07 -16.53 16.49
N SER A 208 20.82 -16.96 16.67
CA SER A 208 19.78 -16.92 15.64
C SER A 208 18.52 -16.25 16.18
N GLY A 209 17.87 -15.40 15.40
CA GLY A 209 16.56 -14.84 15.73
C GLY A 209 15.48 -15.35 14.79
N SER A 210 14.32 -15.65 15.35
CA SER A 210 13.09 -16.01 14.62
C SER A 210 12.00 -14.98 14.90
N ILE A 211 12.00 -13.88 14.12
CA ILE A 211 11.04 -12.79 14.31
C ILE A 211 9.66 -13.27 13.85
N PRO A 212 8.62 -13.20 14.69
CA PRO A 212 7.31 -13.79 14.38
C PRO A 212 6.68 -13.30 13.08
N GLY A 213 6.06 -14.24 12.37
CA GLY A 213 5.22 -13.97 11.20
C GLY A 213 3.76 -13.72 11.55
N ALA A 214 2.99 -13.31 10.55
CA ALA A 214 1.53 -13.24 10.64
C ALA A 214 0.88 -13.45 9.26
N ILE A 215 -0.45 -13.29 9.22
CA ILE A 215 -1.26 -13.37 8.00
C ILE A 215 -1.78 -11.97 7.68
N THR A 216 -1.33 -11.44 6.55
CA THR A 216 -1.84 -10.16 6.03
C THR A 216 -3.19 -10.37 5.34
N THR A 217 -4.09 -9.39 5.45
CA THR A 217 -5.42 -9.39 4.84
C THR A 217 -5.50 -8.49 3.61
N VAL A 218 -4.48 -7.67 3.37
CA VAL A 218 -4.37 -6.77 2.22
C VAL A 218 -3.08 -7.05 1.44
N ASP A 219 -3.14 -6.85 0.12
CA ASP A 219 -1.99 -6.95 -0.77
C ASP A 219 -1.01 -5.79 -0.52
N ASN A 220 0.23 -5.95 -0.97
CA ASN A 220 1.28 -4.93 -0.97
C ASN A 220 1.54 -4.28 0.41
N THR A 221 1.61 -5.10 1.47
CA THR A 221 2.05 -4.59 2.78
C THR A 221 3.56 -4.52 2.87
N LEU A 222 4.09 -3.53 3.61
CA LEU A 222 5.50 -3.52 3.98
C LEU A 222 5.65 -4.09 5.39
N VAL A 223 6.26 -5.26 5.50
CA VAL A 223 6.54 -5.91 6.78
C VAL A 223 7.83 -5.35 7.35
N VAL A 224 7.72 -4.56 8.42
CA VAL A 224 8.82 -4.07 9.23
C VAL A 224 9.06 -5.07 10.36
N THR A 225 10.28 -5.58 10.46
CA THR A 225 10.71 -6.53 11.49
C THR A 225 11.74 -5.86 12.38
N ALA A 226 11.61 -6.02 13.69
CA ALA A 226 12.52 -5.45 14.67
C ALA A 226 12.93 -6.51 15.69
N ILE A 227 14.19 -6.42 16.11
CA ILE A 227 14.81 -7.30 17.08
C ILE A 227 15.66 -6.48 18.03
N ALA A 228 15.49 -6.74 19.32
CA ALA A 228 16.30 -6.23 20.40
C ALA A 228 17.04 -7.39 21.06
N THR A 229 18.29 -7.15 21.47
CA THR A 229 19.11 -8.16 22.16
C THR A 229 19.80 -7.60 23.37
N ALA A 230 20.00 -8.43 24.39
CA ALA A 230 20.77 -8.08 25.58
C ALA A 230 22.29 -8.23 25.36
N LEU A 231 23.10 -7.49 26.12
CA LEU A 231 24.53 -7.76 26.34
C LEU A 231 25.45 -7.96 25.11
N PRO A 232 25.42 -7.14 24.05
CA PRO A 232 26.60 -7.04 23.19
C PRO A 232 27.74 -6.36 23.97
N ASP A 233 28.87 -7.06 24.09
CA ASP A 233 30.10 -6.59 24.76
C ASP A 233 30.84 -5.50 23.95
N GLY A 234 30.16 -4.68 23.17
CA GLY A 234 30.78 -3.67 22.31
C GLY A 234 29.84 -2.75 21.54
N ASN A 235 30.40 -1.63 21.08
CA ASN A 235 29.75 -0.74 20.12
C ASN A 235 29.92 -1.31 18.72
N SER A 236 28.83 -1.48 17.99
CA SER A 236 28.85 -2.08 16.65
C SER A 236 27.73 -1.54 15.76
N THR A 237 27.90 -1.75 14.45
CA THR A 237 26.89 -1.55 13.41
C THR A 237 26.74 -2.79 12.52
N THR A 238 27.19 -3.94 13.03
CA THR A 238 27.22 -5.23 12.31
C THR A 238 26.92 -6.37 13.29
N VAL A 239 25.87 -6.23 14.10
CA VAL A 239 25.37 -7.26 15.03
C VAL A 239 24.38 -8.21 14.37
N PHE A 240 23.61 -7.72 13.41
CA PHE A 240 22.57 -8.46 12.70
C PHE A 240 23.00 -8.70 11.26
N SER A 241 22.67 -9.88 10.71
CA SER A 241 22.97 -10.21 9.32
C SER A 241 22.12 -11.38 8.84
N GLY A 242 22.18 -11.69 7.54
CA GLY A 242 21.54 -12.89 7.01
C GLY A 242 20.01 -12.90 7.12
N TRP A 243 19.38 -11.73 7.05
CA TRP A 243 17.93 -11.58 7.03
C TRP A 243 17.32 -12.43 5.92
N ALA A 244 16.44 -13.35 6.29
CA ALA A 244 15.83 -14.27 5.33
C ALA A 244 14.35 -14.50 5.63
N ASN A 245 13.52 -14.34 4.59
CA ASN A 245 12.11 -14.69 4.61
C ASN A 245 11.65 -15.01 3.17
N ALA A 246 11.20 -16.25 2.93
CA ALA A 246 10.81 -16.69 1.59
C ALA A 246 9.48 -16.10 1.10
N ASN A 247 8.70 -15.48 1.99
CA ASN A 247 7.41 -14.88 1.67
C ASN A 247 7.48 -13.36 1.47
N LEU A 248 8.64 -12.75 1.68
CA LEU A 248 8.87 -11.31 1.50
C LEU A 248 9.84 -11.05 0.35
N SER A 249 9.51 -10.12 -0.53
CA SER A 249 10.43 -9.58 -1.53
C SER A 249 11.20 -8.39 -0.97
N SER A 250 12.36 -8.09 -1.57
CA SER A 250 13.15 -6.90 -1.25
C SER A 250 13.50 -6.73 0.23
N LEU A 251 13.61 -7.85 0.97
CA LEU A 251 13.96 -7.83 2.39
C LEU A 251 15.35 -7.21 2.57
N THR A 252 15.38 -6.07 3.24
CA THR A 252 16.59 -5.24 3.39
C THR A 252 16.74 -4.82 4.85
N GLU A 253 17.96 -4.92 5.38
CA GLU A 253 18.29 -4.35 6.68
C GLU A 253 18.25 -2.82 6.59
N GLN A 254 17.51 -2.21 7.51
CA GLN A 254 17.39 -0.76 7.62
C GLN A 254 18.29 -0.21 8.71
N SER A 255 18.47 -0.92 9.82
CA SER A 255 19.25 -0.47 10.96
C SER A 255 19.92 -1.62 11.68
N ASP A 256 21.17 -1.41 12.08
CA ASP A 256 21.92 -2.29 12.96
C ASP A 256 22.80 -1.42 13.87
N ASN A 257 22.53 -1.46 15.17
CA ASN A 257 23.37 -0.82 16.15
C ASN A 257 23.41 -1.58 17.47
N ALA A 258 24.61 -1.66 18.05
CA ALA A 258 24.82 -2.06 19.43
C ALA A 258 25.56 -1.00 20.22
N LYS A 259 25.28 -0.96 21.52
CA LYS A 259 25.98 -0.14 22.50
C LYS A 259 26.31 -0.95 23.74
N ASN A 260 27.45 -0.64 24.33
CA ASN A 260 27.92 -1.20 25.60
C ASN A 260 27.69 -0.26 26.79
N THR A 261 26.70 0.64 26.70
CA THR A 261 26.34 1.49 27.85
C THR A 261 25.69 0.61 28.91
N ASN A 262 26.24 0.62 30.13
CA ASN A 262 25.92 -0.30 31.22
C ASN A 262 25.96 -1.76 30.74
N ASN A 263 24.87 -2.50 30.90
CA ASN A 263 24.77 -3.90 30.49
C ASN A 263 24.75 -4.04 28.97
N GLY A 264 24.38 -2.98 28.24
CA GLY A 264 24.43 -2.95 26.79
C GLY A 264 23.28 -3.71 26.14
N GLY A 265 23.15 -3.47 24.84
CA GLY A 265 22.06 -4.01 24.02
C GLY A 265 22.25 -3.66 22.55
N ALA A 266 21.51 -4.35 21.69
CA ALA A 266 21.48 -4.08 20.27
C ALA A 266 20.06 -3.97 19.74
N LEU A 267 19.90 -3.20 18.68
CA LEU A 267 18.64 -2.98 17.98
C LEU A 267 18.85 -3.16 16.48
N GLY A 268 18.13 -4.11 15.90
CA GLY A 268 18.10 -4.42 14.48
C GLY A 268 16.72 -4.15 13.91
N VAL A 269 16.64 -3.57 12.72
CA VAL A 269 15.40 -3.38 11.96
C VAL A 269 15.64 -3.73 10.51
N ALA A 270 14.73 -4.52 9.93
CA ALA A 270 14.70 -4.82 8.50
C ALA A 270 13.27 -4.69 7.98
N SER A 271 13.11 -4.48 6.67
CA SER A 271 11.78 -4.43 6.04
C SER A 271 11.75 -5.21 4.73
N GLY A 272 10.63 -5.87 4.46
CA GLY A 272 10.38 -6.57 3.19
C GLY A 272 8.92 -6.47 2.77
N GLU A 273 8.67 -6.60 1.48
CA GLU A 273 7.33 -6.45 0.90
C GLU A 273 6.59 -7.78 0.85
N LYS A 274 5.34 -7.77 1.29
CA LYS A 274 4.39 -8.87 1.12
C LYS A 274 3.39 -8.48 0.02
N VAL A 275 3.74 -8.87 -1.22
CA VAL A 275 3.01 -8.50 -2.45
C VAL A 275 1.56 -8.99 -2.43
N THR A 276 1.35 -10.27 -2.15
CA THR A 276 0.01 -10.86 -2.07
C THR A 276 -0.34 -11.16 -0.62
N ALA A 277 -1.54 -10.76 -0.21
CA ALA A 277 -2.12 -11.04 1.10
C ALA A 277 -1.94 -12.52 1.47
N GLY A 278 -1.73 -12.76 2.76
CA GLY A 278 -1.55 -14.09 3.31
C GLY A 278 -0.34 -14.18 4.25
N ASN A 279 0.06 -15.42 4.54
CA ASN A 279 1.13 -15.69 5.48
C ASN A 279 2.48 -15.15 4.99
N TYR A 280 3.23 -14.49 5.87
CA TYR A 280 4.63 -14.14 5.63
C TYR A 280 5.64 -14.92 6.48
N GLY A 281 5.23 -15.87 7.34
CA GLY A 281 6.16 -16.71 8.10
C GLY A 281 7.13 -15.94 8.99
N ALA A 282 7.95 -16.67 9.77
CA ALA A 282 8.96 -16.02 10.60
C ALA A 282 10.12 -15.50 9.74
N THR A 283 10.66 -14.34 10.11
CA THR A 283 11.87 -13.79 9.49
C THR A 283 13.09 -14.25 10.30
N ALA A 284 13.98 -14.97 9.65
CA ALA A 284 15.23 -15.42 10.25
C ALA A 284 16.28 -14.30 10.20
N VAL A 285 17.08 -14.19 11.25
CA VAL A 285 18.23 -13.27 11.34
C VAL A 285 19.37 -13.94 12.09
N THR A 286 20.61 -13.69 11.68
CA THR A 286 21.81 -14.11 12.42
C THR A 286 22.23 -12.99 13.36
N VAL A 287 22.56 -13.34 14.60
CA VAL A 287 23.06 -12.42 15.63
C VAL A 287 24.52 -12.75 15.93
N SER A 288 25.38 -11.74 15.99
CA SER A 288 26.84 -11.94 16.18
C SER A 288 27.23 -12.54 17.53
N THR A 289 26.35 -12.52 18.53
CA THR A 289 26.58 -12.99 19.90
C THR A 289 25.41 -13.83 20.41
N ASN A 290 25.68 -14.76 21.33
CA ASN A 290 24.63 -15.52 22.00
C ASN A 290 23.86 -14.61 22.95
N THR A 291 22.55 -14.47 22.74
CA THR A 291 21.76 -13.49 23.50
C THR A 291 20.27 -13.82 23.54
N TYR A 292 19.60 -13.28 24.56
CA TYR A 292 18.14 -13.22 24.63
C TYR A 292 17.60 -12.20 23.64
N LYS A 293 16.40 -12.45 23.10
CA LYS A 293 15.86 -11.66 22.00
C LYS A 293 14.42 -11.29 22.26
N ALA A 294 14.10 -10.01 22.08
CA ALA A 294 12.74 -9.50 22.04
C ALA A 294 12.47 -9.02 20.61
N MET A 295 11.38 -9.48 19.99
CA MET A 295 11.20 -9.38 18.55
C MET A 295 9.76 -9.05 18.19
N MET A 296 9.56 -8.30 17.12
CA MET A 296 8.22 -8.06 16.58
C MET A 296 8.25 -7.82 15.08
N SER A 297 7.10 -8.04 14.44
CA SER A 297 6.83 -7.62 13.07
C SER A 297 5.57 -6.76 12.99
N ILE A 298 5.56 -5.82 12.05
CA ILE A 298 4.49 -4.84 11.80
C ILE A 298 4.29 -4.79 10.28
N ALA A 299 3.13 -5.24 9.79
CA ALA A 299 2.79 -5.16 8.37
C ALA A 299 2.06 -3.84 8.08
N LEU A 300 2.74 -2.85 7.52
CA LEU A 300 2.17 -1.54 7.19
C LEU A 300 1.21 -1.66 5.99
N LYS A 301 0.02 -1.06 6.10
CA LYS A 301 -1.01 -1.03 5.07
C LYS A 301 -0.65 -0.03 3.97
N PRO A 302 -0.71 -0.41 2.68
CA PRO A 302 -0.54 0.57 1.62
C PRO A 302 -1.64 1.62 1.65
N ALA A 303 -1.32 2.83 1.21
CA ALA A 303 -2.31 3.85 0.91
C ALA A 303 -3.21 3.38 -0.24
N PRO A 304 -4.52 3.72 -0.22
CA PRO A 304 -5.36 3.49 -1.37
C PRO A 304 -4.78 4.25 -2.58
N PRO A 305 -4.93 3.70 -3.79
CA PRO A 305 -4.41 4.34 -4.99
C PRO A 305 -5.09 5.71 -5.22
N PRO A 306 -4.41 6.64 -5.90
CA PRO A 306 -4.97 7.95 -6.20
C PRO A 306 -6.29 7.80 -6.98
N ALA A 307 -7.29 8.60 -6.61
CA ALA A 307 -8.59 8.65 -7.29
C ALA A 307 -8.54 9.37 -8.65
#